data_AF-A0A7C5IN28-F1
#
_entry.id   AF-A0A7C5IN28-F1
#
_cell.length_a   1.000
_cell.length_b   1.000
_cell.length_c   1.000
_cell.angle_alpha   90.00
_cell.angle_beta   90.00
_cell.angle_gamma   90.00
#
_symmetry.space_group_name_H-M   'P 1'
#
loop_
_entity.id
_entity.type
_entity.pdbx_description
1 polymer ?
#
loop_
_entity_poly.entity_id
_entity_poly.type
_entity_poly.pdbx_seq_one_letter_code
_entity_poly.pdbx_strand_id
1 'polypeptide(L)'
;MVRLEQLSSLLIKFPVYPVTSNKVIWINKEWSEYCDNQDFKDLFCKRFSYIAEDYAFHDFMSLDTDSIKFAMTDCYGGLCVGRNAGGGRTGIVDGYQLKGIGRTYLVGQNADEMHGYGGQSFKSAIYEVINTVVFGHILPIGTINCVGLMYTGSQTSLEKDFSAGTTIPSPGAITVREVCLRPAHFLRAPYFIPRQECVFFLPTDIERTRQANKQLNDLFSDDKSVIRFLGDFLHNCASQLAFARVFRIAHGALSPSNIAFDGKWLDMTHVGFI
;
A
#
# COMPACT_ATOMS: atom_id res chain seq x y z
N MET A 1 10.19 -1.56 18.47
CA MET A 1 9.49 -0.78 17.42
C MET A 1 8.10 -1.36 17.29
N VAL A 2 7.05 -0.53 17.32
CA VAL A 2 5.66 -0.98 17.15
C VAL A 2 5.45 -1.39 15.70
N ARG A 3 4.87 -2.57 15.47
CA ARG A 3 4.59 -3.11 14.14
C ARG A 3 3.09 -3.29 13.92
N LEU A 4 2.66 -3.19 12.66
CA LEU A 4 1.24 -3.19 12.29
C LEU A 4 0.54 -4.51 12.67
N GLU A 5 1.23 -5.65 12.54
CA GLU A 5 0.72 -6.97 12.90
C GLU A 5 0.38 -7.14 14.39
N GLN A 6 0.89 -6.27 15.26
CA GLN A 6 0.55 -6.25 16.69
C GLN A 6 -0.82 -5.61 16.95
N LEU A 7 -1.40 -4.92 15.96
CA LEU A 7 -2.60 -4.11 16.07
C LEU A 7 -3.73 -4.75 15.26
N SER A 8 -4.25 -5.87 15.74
CA SER A 8 -5.23 -6.70 15.01
C SER A 8 -6.50 -5.96 14.58
N SER A 9 -6.93 -4.91 15.31
CA SER A 9 -8.08 -4.08 14.96
C SER A 9 -7.91 -3.30 13.65
N LEU A 10 -6.67 -3.20 13.16
CA LEU A 10 -6.31 -2.51 11.93
C LEU A 10 -6.26 -3.45 10.72
N LEU A 11 -6.52 -4.75 10.87
CA LEU A 11 -6.33 -5.72 9.80
C LEU A 11 -7.64 -6.44 9.47
N ILE A 12 -8.07 -6.34 8.21
CA ILE A 12 -9.27 -7.02 7.70
C ILE A 12 -8.87 -8.11 6.73
N LYS A 13 -9.39 -9.31 6.95
CA LYS A 13 -9.14 -10.47 6.10
C LYS A 13 -10.09 -10.45 4.91
N PHE A 14 -9.57 -10.73 3.71
CA PHE A 14 -10.37 -10.83 2.50
C PHE A 14 -9.78 -11.88 1.53
N PRO A 15 -10.61 -12.50 0.66
CA PRO A 15 -10.16 -13.55 -0.23
C PRO A 15 -9.32 -12.98 -1.38
N VAL A 16 -8.31 -13.75 -1.80
CA VAL A 16 -7.48 -13.49 -2.98
C VAL A 16 -7.18 -14.78 -3.71
N TYR A 17 -6.96 -14.68 -5.02
CA TYR A 17 -6.77 -15.79 -5.94
C TYR A 17 -5.36 -15.72 -6.55
N PRO A 18 -4.63 -16.84 -6.61
CA PRO A 18 -3.35 -16.91 -7.29
C PRO A 18 -3.49 -16.57 -8.78
N VAL A 19 -2.55 -15.78 -9.30
CA VAL A 19 -2.46 -15.46 -10.73
C VAL A 19 -1.24 -16.15 -11.32
N THR A 20 -1.44 -16.93 -12.38
CA THR A 20 -0.38 -17.67 -13.07
C THR A 20 0.23 -16.91 -14.25
N SER A 21 -0.45 -15.87 -14.75
CA SER A 21 -0.03 -15.08 -15.92
C SER A 21 0.94 -13.92 -15.60
N ASN A 22 1.18 -13.60 -14.33
CA ASN A 22 2.02 -12.47 -13.93
C ASN A 22 3.50 -12.71 -14.20
N LYS A 23 4.22 -11.65 -14.56
CA LYS A 23 5.65 -11.71 -14.87
C LYS A 23 6.44 -10.79 -13.95
N VAL A 24 7.47 -11.31 -13.29
CA VAL A 24 8.39 -10.47 -12.51
C VAL A 24 9.21 -9.59 -13.47
N ILE A 25 9.16 -8.28 -13.23
CA ILE A 25 9.91 -7.28 -14.01
C ILE A 25 11.18 -6.86 -13.27
N TRP A 26 11.10 -6.73 -11.95
CA TRP A 26 12.20 -6.27 -11.13
C TRP A 26 12.13 -6.84 -9.72
N ILE A 27 13.29 -7.10 -9.12
CA ILE A 27 13.46 -7.45 -7.71
C ILE A 27 14.60 -6.62 -7.16
N ASN A 28 14.46 -6.13 -5.94
CA ASN A 28 15.52 -5.42 -5.23
C ASN A 28 16.73 -6.33 -5.03
N LYS A 29 17.94 -5.84 -5.34
CA LYS A 29 19.20 -6.60 -5.18
C LYS A 29 19.47 -7.06 -3.76
N GLU A 30 18.95 -6.36 -2.76
CA GLU A 30 19.10 -6.75 -1.35
C GLU A 30 18.33 -8.02 -1.01
N TRP A 31 17.35 -8.39 -1.84
CA TRP A 31 16.55 -9.60 -1.68
C TRP A 31 17.15 -10.83 -2.34
N SER A 32 18.01 -10.63 -3.32
CA SER A 32 18.66 -11.71 -4.04
C SER A 32 19.83 -11.17 -4.83
N GLU A 33 21.02 -11.73 -4.64
CA GLU A 33 22.14 -11.54 -5.58
C GLU A 33 21.82 -12.12 -6.98
N TYR A 34 20.73 -12.89 -7.08
CA TYR A 34 20.27 -13.60 -8.27
C TYR A 34 18.99 -12.99 -8.84
N CYS A 35 18.86 -11.66 -8.89
CA CYS A 35 17.69 -10.97 -9.46
C CYS A 35 17.30 -11.47 -10.87
N ASP A 36 18.25 -12.04 -11.61
CA ASP A 36 18.04 -12.57 -12.97
C ASP A 36 17.78 -14.09 -13.03
N ASN A 37 17.87 -14.81 -11.92
CA ASN A 37 17.58 -16.25 -11.88
C ASN A 37 16.07 -16.51 -12.06
N GLN A 38 15.73 -17.30 -13.08
CA GLN A 38 14.34 -17.60 -13.43
C GLN A 38 13.62 -18.40 -12.33
N ASP A 39 14.27 -19.37 -11.70
CA ASP A 39 13.67 -20.16 -10.60
C ASP A 39 13.30 -19.25 -9.42
N PHE A 40 14.13 -18.24 -9.14
CA PHE A 40 13.85 -17.26 -8.10
C PHE A 40 12.67 -16.35 -8.48
N LYS A 41 12.59 -15.90 -9.74
CA LYS A 41 11.43 -15.14 -10.26
C LYS A 41 10.14 -15.96 -10.18
N ASP A 42 10.21 -17.25 -10.50
CA ASP A 42 9.06 -18.15 -10.44
C ASP A 42 8.61 -18.37 -8.99
N LEU A 43 9.55 -18.54 -8.06
CA LEU A 43 9.26 -18.61 -6.62
C LEU A 43 8.65 -17.30 -6.10
N PHE A 44 9.17 -16.15 -6.55
CA PHE A 44 8.65 -14.83 -6.20
C PHE A 44 7.22 -14.64 -6.69
N CYS A 45 6.95 -14.97 -7.96
CA CYS A 45 5.59 -14.97 -8.51
C CYS A 45 4.67 -15.88 -7.69
N LYS A 46 5.07 -17.14 -7.45
CA LYS A 46 4.26 -18.08 -6.65
C LYS A 46 3.95 -17.56 -5.24
N ARG A 47 4.87 -16.79 -4.67
CA ARG A 47 4.71 -16.22 -3.33
C ARG A 47 3.84 -14.97 -3.29
N PHE A 48 3.86 -14.11 -4.31
CA PHE A 48 3.24 -12.77 -4.25
C PHE A 48 2.23 -12.45 -5.36
N SER A 49 1.95 -13.38 -6.27
CA SER A 49 1.05 -13.16 -7.39
C SER A 49 -0.40 -13.47 -7.00
N TYR A 50 -1.13 -12.46 -6.52
CA TYR A 50 -2.55 -12.60 -6.16
C TYR A 50 -3.40 -11.41 -6.58
N ILE A 51 -4.69 -11.67 -6.82
CA ILE A 51 -5.71 -10.68 -7.16
C ILE A 51 -6.97 -10.94 -6.31
N ALA A 52 -7.66 -9.88 -5.90
CA ALA A 52 -8.93 -9.93 -5.18
C ALA A 52 -10.08 -10.38 -6.11
N GLU A 53 -11.11 -11.00 -5.53
CA GLU A 53 -12.28 -11.51 -6.27
C GLU A 53 -12.92 -10.46 -7.20
N ASP A 54 -13.15 -9.26 -6.68
CA ASP A 54 -13.82 -8.15 -7.38
C ASP A 54 -12.91 -7.39 -8.38
N TYR A 55 -11.84 -8.02 -8.89
CA TYR A 55 -10.96 -7.31 -9.81
C TYR A 55 -11.61 -7.07 -11.17
N ALA A 56 -11.64 -5.81 -11.58
CA ALA A 56 -12.31 -5.36 -12.80
C ALA A 56 -11.74 -5.97 -14.10
N PHE A 57 -10.52 -6.50 -14.05
CA PHE A 57 -9.81 -7.05 -15.20
C PHE A 57 -9.51 -8.54 -15.06
N HIS A 58 -10.31 -9.29 -14.30
CA HIS A 58 -10.10 -10.74 -14.12
C HIS A 58 -10.08 -11.50 -15.44
N ASP A 59 -10.90 -11.11 -16.42
CA ASP A 59 -10.98 -11.74 -17.75
C ASP A 59 -9.68 -11.65 -18.56
N PHE A 60 -8.81 -10.70 -18.22
CA PHE A 60 -7.52 -10.50 -18.88
C PHE A 60 -6.37 -11.22 -18.17
N MET A 61 -6.68 -12.06 -17.17
CA MET A 61 -5.72 -12.79 -16.34
C MET A 61 -6.02 -14.28 -16.28
N SER A 62 -4.97 -15.07 -16.00
CA SER A 62 -5.13 -16.50 -15.70
C SER A 62 -5.10 -16.71 -14.19
N LEU A 63 -6.29 -16.98 -13.63
CA LEU A 63 -6.52 -17.17 -12.20
C LEU A 63 -6.63 -18.66 -11.88
N ASP A 64 -6.06 -19.08 -10.75
CA ASP A 64 -6.40 -20.35 -10.12
C ASP A 64 -7.59 -20.12 -9.18
N THR A 65 -8.80 -20.35 -9.69
CA THR A 65 -10.05 -20.13 -8.94
C THR A 65 -10.33 -21.23 -7.91
N ASP A 66 -9.66 -22.38 -8.03
CA ASP A 66 -9.84 -23.51 -7.13
C ASP A 66 -9.01 -23.33 -5.84
N SER A 67 -7.97 -22.50 -5.88
CA SER A 67 -7.05 -22.24 -4.76
C SER A 67 -7.29 -20.88 -4.08
N ILE A 68 -8.34 -20.76 -3.27
CA ILE A 68 -8.57 -19.52 -2.49
C ILE A 68 -7.50 -19.35 -1.41
N LYS A 69 -6.89 -18.16 -1.36
CA LYS A 69 -6.07 -17.70 -0.23
C LYS A 69 -6.69 -16.48 0.42
N PHE A 70 -6.10 -16.05 1.53
CA PHE A 70 -6.54 -14.86 2.24
C PHE A 70 -5.39 -13.91 2.47
N ALA A 71 -5.62 -12.64 2.17
CA ALA A 71 -4.75 -11.53 2.50
C ALA A 71 -5.36 -10.70 3.64
N MET A 72 -4.52 -9.90 4.29
CA MET A 72 -4.99 -8.87 5.23
C MET A 72 -4.88 -7.50 4.58
N THR A 73 -5.88 -6.64 4.68
CA THR A 73 -5.77 -5.23 4.29
C THR A 73 -5.77 -4.34 5.53
N ASP A 74 -5.00 -3.26 5.49
CA ASP A 74 -4.79 -2.35 6.61
C ASP A 74 -5.81 -1.21 6.62
N CYS A 75 -6.54 -1.08 7.73
CA CYS A 75 -7.51 -0.02 7.98
C CYS A 75 -6.82 1.26 8.43
N TYR A 76 -7.11 2.37 7.77
CA TYR A 76 -6.64 3.67 8.20
C TYR A 76 -7.53 4.80 7.67
N GLY A 77 -7.48 5.94 8.35
CA GLY A 77 -8.22 7.14 7.98
C GLY A 77 -7.30 8.34 7.76
N GLY A 78 -7.84 9.52 8.01
CA GLY A 78 -7.13 10.78 7.85
C GLY A 78 -7.42 11.50 6.53
N LEU A 79 -6.88 12.71 6.43
CA LEU A 79 -7.02 13.54 5.24
C LEU A 79 -6.38 12.84 4.03
N CYS A 80 -6.93 13.11 2.84
CA CYS A 80 -6.47 12.57 1.55
C CYS A 80 -6.71 11.06 1.32
N VAL A 81 -7.33 10.33 2.25
CA VAL A 81 -7.77 8.93 2.02
C VAL A 81 -9.08 8.87 1.20
N GLY A 82 -9.72 10.01 0.98
CA GLY A 82 -10.92 10.14 0.15
C GLY A 82 -12.11 9.44 0.80
N ARG A 83 -12.76 8.56 0.05
CA ARG A 83 -13.93 7.78 0.49
C ARG A 83 -13.59 6.33 0.82
N ASN A 84 -12.31 6.01 0.97
CA ASN A 84 -11.83 4.69 1.38
C ASN A 84 -11.55 4.67 2.90
N ALA A 85 -11.41 3.47 3.47
CA ALA A 85 -11.07 3.25 4.88
C ALA A 85 -9.70 2.57 5.08
N GLY A 86 -8.80 2.74 4.13
CA GLY A 86 -7.43 2.23 4.22
C GLY A 86 -6.92 1.70 2.90
N GLY A 87 -6.33 0.51 2.93
CA GLY A 87 -5.73 -0.19 1.81
C GLY A 87 -6.72 -0.64 0.73
N GLY A 88 -7.36 0.28 0.00
CA GLY A 88 -8.38 -0.02 -1.02
C GLY A 88 -7.89 -0.89 -2.20
N ARG A 89 -6.56 -0.96 -2.39
CA ARG A 89 -5.89 -1.75 -3.43
C ARG A 89 -4.67 -2.52 -2.93
N THR A 90 -4.58 -2.70 -1.63
CA THR A 90 -3.42 -3.30 -0.98
C THR A 90 -3.82 -4.46 -0.09
N GLY A 91 -3.05 -5.54 -0.17
CA GLY A 91 -3.20 -6.72 0.67
C GLY A 91 -1.85 -7.20 1.17
N ILE A 92 -1.83 -7.75 2.36
CA ILE A 92 -0.66 -8.23 3.05
C ILE A 92 -0.66 -9.75 2.93
N VAL A 93 0.39 -10.29 2.31
CA VAL A 93 0.64 -11.72 2.15
C VAL A 93 2.08 -12.01 2.58
N ASP A 94 2.25 -13.02 3.43
CA ASP A 94 3.55 -13.45 3.97
C ASP A 94 4.42 -12.32 4.53
N GLY A 95 3.80 -11.33 5.17
CA GLY A 95 4.47 -10.17 5.79
C GLY A 95 4.79 -9.01 4.84
N TYR A 96 4.36 -9.06 3.58
CA TYR A 96 4.59 -8.01 2.58
C TYR A 96 3.28 -7.43 2.08
N GLN A 97 3.28 -6.12 1.80
CA GLN A 97 2.15 -5.45 1.18
C GLN A 97 2.27 -5.51 -0.34
N LEU A 98 1.27 -6.08 -0.97
CA LEU A 98 1.08 -6.15 -2.41
C LEU A 98 0.12 -5.03 -2.79
N LYS A 99 0.53 -4.13 -3.68
CA LYS A 99 -0.27 -2.99 -4.17
C LYS A 99 -0.67 -3.22 -5.61
N GLY A 100 -1.94 -2.94 -5.94
CA GLY A 100 -2.50 -3.18 -7.28
C GLY A 100 -3.18 -4.53 -7.43
N ILE A 101 -3.53 -5.18 -6.32
CA ILE A 101 -4.12 -6.52 -6.32
C ILE A 101 -5.65 -6.53 -6.51
N GLY A 102 -6.26 -5.38 -6.78
CA GLY A 102 -7.72 -5.26 -6.86
C GLY A 102 -8.38 -4.75 -5.60
N ARG A 103 -9.71 -4.66 -5.68
CA ARG A 103 -10.54 -3.97 -4.69
C ARG A 103 -10.58 -4.76 -3.39
N THR A 104 -10.27 -4.10 -2.28
CA THR A 104 -10.46 -4.68 -0.95
C THR A 104 -11.82 -4.27 -0.38
N TYR A 105 -12.18 -4.79 0.80
CA TYR A 105 -13.36 -4.36 1.53
C TYR A 105 -13.29 -2.90 2.00
N LEU A 106 -12.11 -2.26 1.94
CA LEU A 106 -11.89 -0.88 2.36
C LEU A 106 -12.14 0.15 1.25
N VAL A 107 -12.55 -0.28 0.06
CA VAL A 107 -13.05 0.62 -1.00
C VAL A 107 -14.46 1.07 -0.66
N GLY A 108 -14.68 2.39 -0.57
CA GLY A 108 -16.01 2.92 -0.29
C GLY A 108 -16.95 2.84 -1.49
N GLN A 109 -18.26 2.78 -1.23
CA GLN A 109 -19.31 2.74 -2.24
C GLN A 109 -19.21 3.89 -3.27
N ASN A 110 -18.77 5.07 -2.82
CA ASN A 110 -18.72 6.27 -3.65
C ASN A 110 -17.28 6.74 -3.94
N ALA A 111 -16.29 5.84 -3.88
CA ALA A 111 -14.93 6.13 -4.32
C ALA A 111 -14.91 6.46 -5.82
N ASP A 112 -14.05 7.38 -6.25
CA ASP A 112 -13.88 7.65 -7.67
C ASP A 112 -13.28 6.43 -8.39
N GLU A 113 -13.53 6.34 -9.69
CA GLU A 113 -13.14 5.19 -10.51
C GLU A 113 -11.65 4.83 -10.33
N MET A 114 -10.76 5.82 -10.44
CA MET A 114 -9.31 5.62 -10.40
C MET A 114 -8.78 5.15 -9.05
N HIS A 115 -9.44 5.51 -7.96
CA HIS A 115 -9.10 5.08 -6.61
C HIS A 115 -9.97 3.93 -6.08
N GLY A 116 -11.03 3.58 -6.82
CA GLY A 116 -12.01 2.56 -6.44
C GLY A 116 -11.87 1.24 -7.17
N TYR A 117 -11.28 1.19 -8.37
CA TYR A 117 -11.19 -0.05 -9.16
C TYR A 117 -10.14 -1.06 -8.66
N GLY A 118 -9.22 -0.63 -7.80
CA GLY A 118 -8.31 -1.53 -7.08
C GLY A 118 -7.00 -1.87 -7.79
N GLY A 119 -6.77 -1.42 -9.03
CA GLY A 119 -5.52 -1.70 -9.75
C GLY A 119 -4.42 -0.65 -9.54
N GLN A 120 -3.28 -0.94 -10.15
CA GLN A 120 -2.13 -0.03 -10.26
C GLN A 120 -1.62 -0.08 -11.70
N SER A 121 -1.47 1.09 -12.33
CA SER A 121 -0.86 1.15 -13.65
C SER A 121 0.63 0.83 -13.59
N PHE A 122 1.12 0.13 -14.60
CA PHE A 122 2.52 -0.28 -14.70
C PHE A 122 3.44 0.93 -14.74
N LYS A 123 3.06 1.98 -15.47
CA LYS A 123 3.77 3.26 -15.50
C LYS A 123 3.92 3.87 -14.11
N SER A 124 2.84 4.00 -13.34
CA SER A 124 2.91 4.55 -11.97
C SER A 124 3.72 3.66 -11.02
N ALA A 125 3.65 2.33 -11.19
CA ALA A 125 4.42 1.39 -10.41
C ALA A 125 5.93 1.49 -10.69
N ILE A 126 6.33 1.65 -11.96
CA ILE A 126 7.73 1.90 -12.34
C ILE A 126 8.25 3.18 -11.68
N TYR A 127 7.50 4.28 -11.78
CA TYR A 127 7.90 5.53 -11.12
C TYR A 127 8.02 5.37 -9.61
N GLU A 128 7.06 4.69 -8.97
CA GLU A 128 7.09 4.45 -7.53
C GLU A 128 8.32 3.64 -7.12
N VAL A 129 8.66 2.56 -7.84
CA VAL A 129 9.84 1.73 -7.55
C VAL A 129 11.14 2.51 -7.75
N ILE A 130 11.30 3.18 -8.89
CA ILE A 130 12.50 3.99 -9.18
C ILE A 130 12.70 5.05 -8.09
N ASN A 131 11.64 5.81 -7.79
CA ASN A 131 11.71 6.85 -6.78
C ASN A 131 11.93 6.29 -5.38
N THR A 132 11.34 5.15 -5.03
CA THR A 132 11.61 4.48 -3.76
C THR A 132 13.09 4.17 -3.62
N VAL A 133 13.71 3.58 -4.64
CA VAL A 133 15.14 3.25 -4.61
C VAL A 133 16.00 4.51 -4.57
N VAL A 134 15.78 5.47 -5.47
CA VAL A 134 16.59 6.69 -5.56
C VAL A 134 16.50 7.52 -4.29
N PHE A 135 15.27 7.85 -3.85
CA PHE A 135 15.09 8.67 -2.66
C PHE A 135 15.37 7.92 -1.36
N GLY A 136 15.31 6.59 -1.37
CA GLY A 136 15.76 5.76 -0.25
C GLY A 136 17.25 5.92 0.07
N HIS A 137 18.08 6.21 -0.95
CA HIS A 137 19.51 6.48 -0.77
C HIS A 137 19.82 7.96 -0.48
N ILE A 138 18.92 8.87 -0.83
CA ILE A 138 19.14 10.32 -0.74
C ILE A 138 18.61 10.89 0.58
N LEU A 139 17.41 10.47 0.97
CA LEU A 139 16.75 11.01 2.14
C LEU A 139 17.37 10.44 3.44
N PRO A 140 17.47 11.24 4.52
CA PRO A 140 18.21 10.84 5.71
C PRO A 140 17.57 9.68 6.46
N ILE A 141 16.25 9.52 6.38
CA ILE A 141 15.51 8.41 7.01
C ILE A 141 15.11 7.37 5.95
N GLY A 142 14.89 7.81 4.71
CA GLY A 142 14.64 6.98 3.55
C GLY A 142 13.16 6.78 3.23
N THR A 143 12.89 5.71 2.48
CA THR A 143 11.59 5.35 1.93
C THR A 143 11.23 3.92 2.35
N ILE A 144 9.94 3.59 2.36
CA ILE A 144 9.50 2.20 2.58
C ILE A 144 9.94 1.35 1.40
N ASN A 145 10.71 0.29 1.66
CA ASN A 145 11.36 -0.47 0.60
C ASN A 145 10.35 -1.18 -0.30
N CYS A 146 10.55 -1.02 -1.61
CA CYS A 146 9.97 -1.91 -2.61
C CYS A 146 10.89 -3.11 -2.77
N VAL A 147 10.29 -4.29 -2.68
CA VAL A 147 10.96 -5.58 -2.80
C VAL A 147 10.95 -6.07 -4.25
N GLY A 148 9.84 -5.87 -4.96
CA GLY A 148 9.72 -6.32 -6.34
C GLY A 148 8.53 -5.71 -7.07
N LEU A 149 8.54 -5.89 -8.39
CA LEU A 149 7.53 -5.39 -9.30
C LEU A 149 7.15 -6.49 -10.28
N MET A 150 5.85 -6.76 -10.39
CA MET A 150 5.29 -7.71 -11.35
C MET A 150 4.39 -6.99 -12.35
N TYR A 151 4.51 -7.36 -13.62
CA TYR A 151 3.61 -6.97 -14.69
C TYR A 151 2.43 -7.94 -14.74
N THR A 152 1.22 -7.39 -14.84
CA THR A 152 0.00 -8.20 -14.76
C THR A 152 -0.72 -8.38 -16.09
N GLY A 153 -0.34 -7.64 -17.13
CA GLY A 153 -0.99 -7.68 -18.44
C GLY A 153 -1.10 -6.31 -19.09
N SER A 154 -1.45 -6.26 -20.39
CA SER A 154 -1.49 -5.03 -21.19
C SER A 154 -2.76 -4.22 -21.01
N GLN A 155 -3.83 -4.85 -20.50
CA GLN A 155 -5.16 -4.26 -20.32
C GLN A 155 -5.71 -4.60 -18.93
N THR A 156 -4.83 -4.54 -17.93
CA THR A 156 -5.14 -4.98 -16.56
C THR A 156 -5.11 -3.85 -15.56
N SER A 157 -5.23 -2.61 -16.03
CA SER A 157 -5.36 -1.42 -15.20
C SER A 157 -6.01 -0.29 -15.98
N LEU A 158 -6.16 0.86 -15.33
CA LEU A 158 -6.74 2.06 -15.91
C LEU A 158 -5.73 3.22 -15.88
N GLU A 159 -5.68 4.02 -16.95
CA GLU A 159 -4.97 5.31 -17.01
C GLU A 159 -5.95 6.41 -17.49
N LYS A 160 -5.73 7.64 -17.02
CA LYS A 160 -6.49 8.81 -17.50
C LYS A 160 -5.97 9.23 -18.86
N ASP A 161 -6.87 9.32 -19.83
CA ASP A 161 -6.65 10.05 -21.06
C ASP A 161 -7.00 11.53 -20.85
N PHE A 162 -5.99 12.37 -20.67
CA PHE A 162 -6.16 13.81 -20.48
C PHE A 162 -6.71 14.52 -21.71
N SER A 163 -6.59 13.93 -22.90
CA SER A 163 -7.09 14.54 -24.14
C SER A 163 -8.59 14.32 -24.31
N ALA A 164 -9.07 13.12 -23.98
CA ALA A 164 -10.49 12.75 -24.07
C ALA A 164 -11.26 12.98 -22.76
N GLY A 165 -10.58 13.18 -21.64
CA GLY A 165 -11.21 13.29 -20.31
C GLY A 165 -11.81 11.96 -19.84
N THR A 166 -11.37 10.83 -20.41
CA THR A 166 -11.88 9.49 -20.13
C THR A 166 -10.81 8.62 -19.46
N THR A 167 -11.22 7.45 -19.00
CA THR A 167 -10.31 6.42 -18.49
C THR A 167 -10.20 5.30 -19.52
N ILE A 168 -8.98 4.86 -19.82
CA ILE A 168 -8.72 3.79 -20.81
C ILE A 168 -7.99 2.61 -20.17
N PRO A 169 -8.21 1.37 -20.67
CA PRO A 169 -7.41 0.23 -20.28
C PRO A 169 -5.91 0.48 -20.56
N SER A 170 -5.08 0.10 -19.60
CA SER A 170 -3.63 0.26 -19.68
C SER A 170 -2.90 -0.89 -18.98
N PRO A 171 -1.59 -1.05 -19.22
CA PRO A 171 -0.85 -2.16 -18.61
C PRO A 171 -0.79 -2.03 -17.10
N GLY A 172 -1.05 -3.13 -16.38
CA GLY A 172 -1.12 -3.15 -14.92
C GLY A 172 0.11 -3.74 -14.23
N ALA A 173 0.16 -3.56 -12.91
CA ALA A 173 1.25 -4.06 -12.09
C ALA A 173 0.83 -4.41 -10.66
N ILE A 174 1.63 -5.28 -10.05
CA ILE A 174 1.65 -5.49 -8.60
C ILE A 174 3.02 -5.05 -8.07
N THR A 175 3.02 -4.10 -7.13
CA THR A 175 4.22 -3.72 -6.39
C THR A 175 4.25 -4.46 -5.06
N VAL A 176 5.35 -5.16 -4.76
CA VAL A 176 5.59 -5.81 -3.47
C VAL A 176 6.48 -4.92 -2.63
N ARG A 177 6.05 -4.54 -1.43
CA ARG A 177 6.78 -3.65 -0.53
C ARG A 177 6.66 -4.06 0.94
N GLU A 178 7.52 -3.50 1.77
CA GLU A 178 7.45 -3.70 3.23
C GLU A 178 6.14 -3.14 3.82
N VAL A 179 5.64 -3.81 4.86
CA VAL A 179 4.53 -3.32 5.67
C VAL A 179 5.04 -2.24 6.61
N CYS A 180 4.28 -1.15 6.79
CA CYS A 180 4.64 -0.07 7.69
C CYS A 180 3.44 0.42 8.50
N LEU A 181 3.71 0.85 9.74
CA LEU A 181 2.73 1.54 10.57
C LEU A 181 2.80 3.04 10.27
N ARG A 182 1.63 3.67 10.16
CA ARG A 182 1.47 5.08 9.74
C ARG A 182 0.53 5.84 10.68
N PRO A 183 0.69 7.15 10.89
CA PRO A 183 -0.23 7.94 11.70
C PRO A 183 -1.71 7.79 11.30
N ALA A 184 -1.99 7.64 10.01
CA ALA A 184 -3.33 7.40 9.47
C ALA A 184 -4.10 6.23 10.13
N HIS A 185 -3.40 5.18 10.59
CA HIS A 185 -4.04 4.04 11.25
C HIS A 185 -4.81 4.42 12.51
N PHE A 186 -4.39 5.50 13.17
CA PHE A 186 -5.00 5.99 14.40
C PHE A 186 -6.02 7.11 14.17
N LEU A 187 -6.28 7.46 12.90
CA LEU A 187 -7.24 8.49 12.51
C LEU A 187 -8.59 7.90 12.06
N ARG A 188 -9.63 8.73 12.10
CA ARG A 188 -10.98 8.42 11.61
C ARG A 188 -11.05 8.48 10.08
N ALA A 189 -11.93 7.67 9.48
CA ALA A 189 -12.29 7.73 8.05
C ALA A 189 -13.77 8.16 7.90
N PRO A 190 -14.11 9.43 8.24
CA PRO A 190 -15.51 9.84 8.41
C PRO A 190 -16.36 9.83 7.13
N TYR A 191 -15.72 9.81 5.96
CA TYR A 191 -16.39 9.80 4.66
C TYR A 191 -16.48 8.40 4.02
N PHE A 192 -15.95 7.38 4.70
CA PHE A 192 -16.07 6.01 4.24
C PHE A 192 -17.50 5.51 4.44
N ILE A 193 -18.09 5.04 3.34
CA ILE A 193 -19.36 4.32 3.35
C ILE A 193 -19.04 2.93 2.79
N PRO A 194 -19.14 1.87 3.60
CA PRO A 194 -18.85 0.52 3.13
C PRO A 194 -19.82 0.12 2.02
N ARG A 195 -19.34 -0.69 1.09
CA ARG A 195 -20.21 -1.35 0.11
C ARG A 195 -21.12 -2.34 0.83
N GLN A 196 -22.33 -2.56 0.31
CA GLN A 196 -23.36 -3.35 0.99
C GLN A 196 -22.88 -4.78 1.30
N GLU A 197 -22.17 -5.38 0.34
CA GLU A 197 -21.55 -6.69 0.45
C GLU A 197 -20.41 -6.76 1.48
N CYS A 198 -19.83 -5.62 1.85
CA CYS A 198 -18.69 -5.55 2.77
C CYS A 198 -19.07 -5.23 4.22
N VAL A 199 -20.30 -4.76 4.49
CA VAL A 199 -20.71 -4.21 5.81
C VAL A 199 -20.44 -5.19 6.96
N PHE A 200 -20.74 -6.48 6.75
CA PHE A 200 -20.61 -7.50 7.79
C PHE A 200 -19.16 -7.88 8.14
N PHE A 201 -18.20 -7.49 7.31
CA PHE A 201 -16.78 -7.80 7.51
C PHE A 201 -16.02 -6.65 8.20
N LEU A 202 -16.66 -5.52 8.44
CA LEU A 202 -16.01 -4.29 8.85
C LEU A 202 -16.50 -3.79 10.21
N PRO A 203 -15.59 -3.44 11.14
CA PRO A 203 -15.97 -2.72 12.34
C PRO A 203 -16.43 -1.30 12.00
N THR A 204 -17.20 -0.68 12.90
CA THR A 204 -17.52 0.75 12.75
C THR A 204 -16.25 1.60 12.85
N ASP A 205 -16.21 2.73 12.13
CA ASP A 205 -15.06 3.64 12.11
C ASP A 205 -14.68 4.15 13.52
N ILE A 206 -15.67 4.37 14.37
CA ILE A 206 -15.51 4.74 15.79
C ILE A 206 -14.85 3.61 16.57
N GLU A 207 -15.42 2.40 16.48
CA GLU A 207 -14.92 1.24 17.19
C GLU A 207 -13.48 0.92 16.82
N ARG A 208 -13.20 0.88 15.52
CA ARG A 208 -11.86 0.59 14.98
C ARG A 208 -10.83 1.63 15.41
N THR A 209 -11.16 2.92 15.41
CA THR A 209 -10.24 3.96 15.93
C THR A 209 -9.97 3.80 17.41
N ARG A 210 -11.02 3.57 18.20
CA ARG A 210 -10.90 3.41 19.65
C ARG A 210 -10.05 2.19 19.99
N GLN A 211 -10.31 1.06 19.32
CA GLN A 211 -9.56 -0.17 19.51
C GLN A 211 -8.10 0.01 19.08
N ALA A 212 -7.82 0.63 17.94
CA ALA A 212 -6.46 0.88 17.48
C ALA A 212 -5.65 1.73 18.48
N ASN A 213 -6.21 2.84 18.95
CA ASN A 213 -5.54 3.70 19.93
C ASN A 213 -5.36 2.98 21.28
N LYS A 214 -6.34 2.19 21.71
CA LYS A 214 -6.20 1.35 22.91
C LYS A 214 -5.09 0.31 22.75
N GLN A 215 -5.09 -0.44 21.65
CA GLN A 215 -4.06 -1.44 21.37
C GLN A 215 -2.67 -0.82 21.30
N LEU A 216 -2.53 0.37 20.69
CA LEU A 216 -1.27 1.10 20.69
C LEU A 216 -0.82 1.45 22.11
N ASN A 217 -1.72 1.98 22.94
CA ASN A 217 -1.41 2.32 24.33
C ASN A 217 -0.99 1.07 25.15
N ASP A 218 -1.69 -0.05 24.95
CA ASP A 218 -1.42 -1.31 25.63
C ASP A 218 -0.05 -1.92 25.27
N LEU A 219 0.59 -1.48 24.17
CA LEU A 219 1.95 -1.89 23.80
C LEU A 219 3.06 -1.16 24.57
N PHE A 220 2.72 -0.10 25.31
CA PHE A 220 3.67 0.68 26.09
C PHE A 220 3.49 0.41 27.59
N SER A 221 4.59 0.26 28.32
CA SER A 221 4.59 0.04 29.77
C SER A 221 4.26 1.29 30.57
N ASP A 222 4.46 2.47 29.99
CA ASP A 222 4.36 3.77 30.65
C ASP A 222 4.27 4.93 29.64
N ASP A 223 3.85 6.10 30.15
CA ASP A 223 3.70 7.33 29.36
C ASP A 223 5.02 7.81 28.75
N LYS A 224 6.16 7.57 29.41
CA LYS A 224 7.48 8.00 28.91
C LYS A 224 7.84 7.27 27.63
N SER A 225 7.46 6.00 27.52
CA SER A 225 7.66 5.18 26.33
C SER A 225 6.80 5.65 25.16
N VAL A 226 5.56 6.09 25.43
CA VAL A 226 4.69 6.73 24.42
C VAL A 226 5.28 8.05 23.94
N ILE A 227 5.72 8.91 24.87
CA ILE A 227 6.35 10.20 24.55
C ILE A 227 7.60 9.99 23.70
N ARG A 228 8.43 8.99 24.04
CA ARG A 228 9.61 8.65 23.26
C ARG A 228 9.26 8.19 21.85
N PHE A 229 8.28 7.29 21.71
CA PHE A 229 7.82 6.82 20.40
C PHE A 229 7.36 7.97 19.49
N LEU A 230 6.55 8.89 20.02
CA LEU A 230 6.11 10.07 19.27
C LEU A 230 7.27 11.06 19.03
N GLY A 231 8.17 11.21 20.00
CA GLY A 231 9.36 12.04 19.88
C GLY A 231 10.30 11.58 18.78
N ASP A 232 10.57 10.27 18.69
CA ASP A 232 11.39 9.65 17.64
C ASP A 232 10.74 9.86 16.25
N PHE A 233 9.42 9.68 16.14
CA PHE A 233 8.67 9.98 14.91
C PHE A 233 8.82 11.44 14.49
N LEU A 234 8.58 12.39 15.41
CA LEU A 234 8.68 13.82 15.12
C LEU A 234 10.11 14.23 14.76
N HIS A 235 11.11 13.69 15.46
CA HIS A 235 12.52 13.93 15.16
C HIS A 235 12.87 13.46 13.74
N ASN A 236 12.49 12.24 13.37
CA ASN A 236 12.75 11.69 12.04
C ASN A 236 12.01 12.47 10.95
N CYS A 237 10.76 12.88 11.20
CA CYS A 237 10.01 13.75 10.29
C CYS A 237 10.72 15.09 10.07
N ALA A 238 11.18 15.74 11.15
CA ALA A 238 11.87 17.02 11.08
C ALA A 238 13.17 16.90 10.27
N SER A 239 13.98 15.87 10.53
CA SER A 239 15.21 15.59 9.78
C SER A 239 14.94 15.36 8.30
N GLN A 240 13.96 14.50 7.97
CA GLN A 240 13.61 14.17 6.58
C GLN A 240 13.05 15.38 5.82
N LEU A 241 12.15 16.15 6.43
CA LEU A 241 11.54 17.33 5.82
C LEU A 241 12.52 18.50 5.68
N ALA A 242 13.38 18.74 6.67
CA ALA A 242 14.41 19.77 6.60
C ALA A 242 15.41 19.48 5.47
N PHE A 243 15.88 18.23 5.37
CA PHE A 243 16.72 17.80 4.26
C PHE A 243 16.01 17.99 2.93
N ALA A 244 14.80 17.46 2.78
CA ALA A 244 14.03 17.60 1.54
C ALA A 244 13.83 19.07 1.16
N ARG A 245 13.58 19.95 2.13
CA ARG A 245 13.43 21.39 1.88
C ARG A 245 14.70 22.03 1.33
N VAL A 246 15.88 21.72 1.90
CA VAL A 246 17.19 22.24 1.47
C VAL A 246 17.54 21.75 0.06
N PHE A 247 17.32 20.46 -0.19
CA PHE A 247 17.64 19.82 -1.48
C PHE A 247 16.51 19.93 -2.51
N ARG A 248 15.48 20.73 -2.22
CA ARG A 248 14.33 20.96 -3.11
C ARG A 248 13.67 19.66 -3.58
N ILE A 249 13.46 18.73 -2.65
CA ILE A 249 12.72 17.50 -2.89
C ILE A 249 11.29 17.70 -2.40
N ALA A 250 10.32 17.47 -3.27
CA ALA A 250 8.90 17.52 -2.94
C ALA A 250 8.27 16.15 -3.11
N HIS A 251 7.59 15.63 -2.08
CA HIS A 251 6.85 14.37 -2.16
C HIS A 251 5.65 14.45 -3.12
N GLY A 252 5.01 15.62 -3.22
CA GLY A 252 3.83 15.85 -4.07
C GLY A 252 2.50 15.35 -3.49
N ALA A 253 2.51 14.50 -2.46
CA ALA A 253 1.30 13.93 -1.85
C ALA A 253 1.49 13.55 -0.37
N LEU A 254 2.28 14.31 0.38
CA LEU A 254 2.57 13.97 1.78
C LEU A 254 1.32 14.12 2.65
N SER A 255 0.96 13.06 3.37
CA SER A 255 -0.20 12.99 4.24
C SER A 255 0.09 12.03 5.42
N PRO A 256 -0.78 11.96 6.45
CA PRO A 256 -0.67 10.96 7.50
C PRO A 256 -0.67 9.50 7.01
N SER A 257 -1.14 9.23 5.78
CA SER A 257 -1.16 7.90 5.17
C SER A 257 0.08 7.61 4.32
N ASN A 258 0.90 8.62 4.05
CA ASN A 258 2.07 8.55 3.16
C ASN A 258 3.40 8.78 3.91
N ILE A 259 3.35 8.71 5.25
CA ILE A 259 4.52 8.68 6.12
C ILE A 259 4.38 7.57 7.16
N ALA A 260 5.45 6.83 7.40
CA ALA A 260 5.52 5.81 8.45
C ALA A 260 5.94 6.41 9.80
N PHE A 261 5.65 5.72 10.90
CA PHE A 261 6.04 6.16 12.25
C PHE A 261 7.55 6.19 12.49
N ASP A 262 8.34 5.50 11.68
CA ASP A 262 9.80 5.65 11.69
C ASP A 262 10.28 6.88 10.90
N GLY A 263 9.36 7.62 10.26
CA GLY A 263 9.62 8.82 9.48
C GLY A 263 9.77 8.57 7.98
N LYS A 264 9.87 7.32 7.53
CA LYS A 264 10.06 6.98 6.10
C LYS A 264 8.86 7.38 5.24
N TRP A 265 9.14 7.79 4.01
CA TRP A 265 8.09 8.13 3.03
C TRP A 265 7.63 6.91 2.23
N LEU A 266 6.39 6.94 1.73
CA LEU A 266 5.83 5.91 0.86
C LEU A 266 4.87 6.52 -0.16
N ASP A 267 4.42 5.73 -1.14
CA ASP A 267 3.64 6.22 -2.29
C ASP A 267 4.42 7.28 -3.10
N MET A 268 5.63 6.88 -3.49
CA MET A 268 6.65 7.72 -4.13
C MET A 268 6.38 8.02 -5.62
N THR A 269 5.17 7.86 -6.14
CA THR A 269 4.88 8.06 -7.57
C THR A 269 5.14 9.51 -8.03
N HIS A 270 4.90 10.49 -7.16
CA HIS A 270 4.93 11.92 -7.50
C HIS A 270 6.10 12.70 -6.86
N VAL A 271 7.03 12.00 -6.21
CA VAL A 271 8.21 12.67 -5.63
C VAL A 271 9.15 13.15 -6.74
N GLY A 272 9.75 14.31 -6.55
CA GLY A 272 10.71 14.87 -7.51
C GLY A 272 11.50 16.03 -6.94
N PHE A 273 12.50 16.46 -7.71
CA PHE A 273 13.26 17.69 -7.47
C PHE A 273 12.50 18.90 -8.07
N ILE A 274 12.51 20.04 -7.37
CA ILE A 274 11.85 21.31 -7.76
C ILE A 274 12.82 22.46 -8.00
#